data_AF-A0A7Y8I0Z6-F1
#
_entry.id   AF-A0A7Y8I0Z6-F1
#
_cell.length_a   1.000
_cell.length_b   1.000
_cell.length_c   1.000
_cell.angle_alpha   90.00
_cell.angle_beta   90.00
_cell.angle_gamma   90.00
#
_symmetry.space_group_name_H-M   'P 1'
#
loop_
_entity.id
_entity.type
_entity.pdbx_description
1 polymer ?
#
loop_
_entity_poly.entity_id
_entity_poly.type
_entity_poly.pdbx_seq_one_letter_code
_entity_poly.pdbx_strand_id
1 'polypeptide(L)'
;MPTGTLKLEVSDLTGAPVAGLWVEFAPKSAGGEKAKVDAGQSARSEITVNGISCLGGSGTLYQVTAGAPHFRPYSFFQRMIAGAKNTPSDGRVLLVTDVKKVKGIAAPAFGSLAAAVRNVVGSSTRYDSFSPMQKACLLNVAAKARHGTADRCLRHVGRLLKIEQDRCFCEVAASMPAFLQRSDRFKTVNGSLHTPLPGYVREESYKSRDAHANLQVTLMRKKSADEWAADIDIDEASGIEHGFEVIRNKVTGGKTNPYQIHELLLLADWQERTLDPGYRFLFGHASEPRL
;
A
#
# COMPACT_ATOMS: atom_id res chain seq x y z
N MET A 1 -4.46 -26.39 -33.97
CA MET A 1 -4.88 -24.97 -33.93
C MET A 1 -3.64 -24.09 -33.78
N PRO A 2 -3.62 -22.87 -34.33
CA PRO A 2 -2.54 -21.92 -34.08
C PRO A 2 -2.40 -21.62 -32.58
N THR A 3 -1.17 -21.37 -32.12
CA THR A 3 -0.89 -21.06 -30.72
C THR A 3 -0.08 -19.77 -30.59
N GLY A 4 -0.36 -19.05 -29.51
CA GLY A 4 0.36 -17.86 -29.08
C GLY A 4 1.24 -18.14 -27.87
N THR A 5 2.12 -17.20 -27.57
CA THR A 5 2.94 -17.17 -26.36
C THR A 5 2.73 -15.83 -25.66
N LEU A 6 2.61 -15.83 -24.33
CA LEU A 6 2.55 -14.63 -23.49
C LEU A 6 3.71 -14.63 -22.49
N LYS A 7 4.50 -13.56 -22.53
CA LYS A 7 5.54 -13.29 -21.52
C LYS A 7 5.00 -12.28 -20.51
N LEU A 8 4.98 -12.63 -19.22
CA LEU A 8 4.55 -11.77 -18.13
C LEU A 8 5.72 -11.42 -17.22
N GLU A 9 5.90 -10.13 -16.96
CA GLU A 9 6.67 -9.65 -15.82
C GLU A 9 5.72 -9.48 -14.62
N VAL A 10 6.06 -10.13 -13.51
CA VAL A 10 5.21 -10.20 -12.32
C VAL A 10 6.03 -9.87 -11.08
N SER A 11 5.49 -9.04 -10.20
CA SER A 11 6.07 -8.84 -8.86
C SER A 11 5.00 -8.43 -7.86
N ASP A 12 5.37 -8.41 -6.58
CA ASP A 12 4.64 -7.61 -5.60
C ASP A 12 4.93 -6.11 -5.79
N LEU A 13 4.32 -5.27 -4.95
CA LEU A 13 4.50 -3.81 -4.97
C LEU A 13 5.90 -3.35 -4.52
N THR A 14 6.65 -4.19 -3.80
CA THR A 14 8.06 -3.91 -3.46
C THR A 14 9.00 -4.20 -4.63
N GLY A 15 8.48 -4.81 -5.70
CA GLY A 15 9.25 -5.27 -6.86
C GLY A 15 9.87 -6.66 -6.67
N ALA A 16 9.57 -7.35 -5.57
CA ALA A 16 10.10 -8.67 -5.28
C ALA A 16 9.43 -9.76 -6.14
N PRO A 17 10.15 -10.84 -6.47
CA PRO A 17 9.58 -11.99 -7.15
C PRO A 17 8.51 -12.69 -6.29
N VAL A 18 7.50 -13.27 -6.94
CA VAL A 18 6.35 -13.88 -6.26
C VAL A 18 6.39 -15.40 -6.41
N ALA A 19 6.16 -16.12 -5.30
CA ALA A 19 6.08 -17.57 -5.24
C ALA A 19 4.66 -18.09 -5.49
N GLY A 20 4.54 -19.31 -6.02
CA GLY A 20 3.24 -19.96 -6.23
C GLY A 20 2.37 -19.27 -7.30
N LEU A 21 3.00 -18.65 -8.30
CA LEU A 21 2.29 -17.95 -9.36
C LEU A 21 1.44 -18.91 -10.19
N TRP A 22 0.22 -18.47 -10.52
CA TRP A 22 -0.66 -19.13 -11.47
C TRP A 22 -1.23 -18.09 -12.44
N VAL A 23 -1.55 -18.54 -13.65
CA VAL A 23 -2.16 -17.71 -14.71
C VAL A 23 -3.32 -18.46 -15.34
N GLU A 24 -4.48 -17.81 -15.38
CA GLU A 24 -5.70 -18.31 -16.00
C GLU A 24 -6.03 -17.49 -17.26
N PHE A 25 -6.47 -18.19 -18.29
CA PHE A 25 -6.86 -17.63 -19.57
C PHE A 25 -8.34 -17.94 -19.79
N ALA A 26 -9.17 -16.91 -19.91
CA ALA A 26 -10.58 -17.03 -20.25
C ALA A 26 -10.84 -16.33 -21.59
N PRO A 27 -11.14 -17.06 -22.69
CA PRO A 27 -11.36 -16.44 -23.99
C PRO A 27 -12.60 -15.54 -23.96
N LYS A 28 -12.50 -14.40 -24.63
CA LYS A 28 -13.54 -13.38 -24.80
C LYS A 28 -13.92 -13.17 -26.27
N SER A 29 -13.27 -13.89 -27.17
CA SER A 29 -13.61 -14.00 -28.59
C SER A 29 -13.38 -15.44 -29.08
N ALA A 30 -13.77 -15.73 -30.33
CA ALA A 30 -13.64 -17.06 -30.93
C ALA A 30 -12.18 -17.57 -31.01
N GLY A 31 -12.06 -18.91 -31.10
CA GLY A 31 -10.82 -19.66 -31.36
C GLY A 31 -9.84 -19.79 -30.19
N GLY A 32 -10.28 -19.49 -28.96
CA GLY A 32 -9.53 -19.75 -27.75
C GLY A 32 -10.16 -20.80 -26.86
N GLU A 33 -9.38 -21.31 -25.92
CA GLU A 33 -9.79 -22.30 -24.92
C GLU A 33 -9.44 -21.79 -23.53
N LYS A 34 -10.21 -22.22 -22.52
CA LYS A 34 -9.84 -21.93 -21.14
C LYS A 34 -8.57 -22.71 -20.80
N ALA A 35 -7.61 -22.04 -20.17
CA ALA A 35 -6.38 -22.67 -19.71
C ALA A 35 -5.98 -22.12 -18.35
N LYS A 36 -5.30 -22.96 -17.56
CA LYS A 36 -4.65 -22.57 -16.32
C LYS A 36 -3.23 -23.12 -16.32
N VAL A 37 -2.28 -22.28 -15.95
CA VAL A 37 -0.87 -22.63 -15.88
C VAL A 37 -0.33 -22.27 -14.51
N ASP A 38 0.23 -23.25 -13.82
CA ASP A 38 0.90 -23.08 -12.55
C ASP A 38 2.42 -22.97 -12.78
N ALA A 39 3.04 -21.92 -12.24
CA ALA A 39 4.47 -21.65 -12.39
C ALA A 39 5.35 -22.42 -11.37
N GLY A 40 4.72 -23.25 -10.53
CA GLY A 40 5.38 -23.92 -9.40
C GLY A 40 5.55 -23.03 -8.16
N GLN A 41 6.18 -23.58 -7.13
CA GLN A 41 6.29 -22.93 -5.82
C GLN A 41 7.43 -21.90 -5.71
N SER A 42 8.43 -21.96 -6.60
CA SER A 42 9.57 -21.04 -6.54
C SER A 42 9.16 -19.60 -6.84
N ALA A 43 9.79 -18.64 -6.15
CA ALA A 43 9.61 -17.21 -6.42
C ALA A 43 10.16 -16.85 -7.81
N ARG A 44 9.38 -16.12 -8.62
CA ARG A 44 9.78 -15.68 -9.96
C ARG A 44 9.31 -14.25 -10.23
N SER A 45 10.08 -13.51 -11.01
CA SER A 45 9.72 -12.18 -11.53
C SER A 45 9.16 -12.24 -12.96
N GLU A 46 9.19 -13.41 -13.58
CA GLU A 46 8.82 -13.63 -14.97
C GLU A 46 8.20 -15.01 -15.16
N ILE A 47 7.17 -15.08 -16.02
CA ILE A 47 6.61 -16.34 -16.51
C ILE A 47 6.35 -16.22 -18.02
N THR A 48 6.75 -17.24 -18.79
CA THR A 48 6.36 -17.38 -20.19
C THR A 48 5.37 -18.52 -20.32
N VAL A 49 4.17 -18.22 -20.79
CA VAL A 49 3.13 -19.21 -21.07
C VAL A 49 3.08 -19.46 -22.57
N ASN A 50 3.43 -20.68 -22.97
CA ASN A 50 3.42 -21.13 -24.36
C ASN A 50 2.15 -21.90 -24.69
N GLY A 51 1.87 -22.09 -25.98
CA GLY A 51 0.83 -23.02 -26.43
C GLY A 51 -0.60 -22.52 -26.20
N ILE A 52 -0.81 -21.21 -26.07
CA ILE A 52 -2.14 -20.64 -25.83
C ILE A 52 -2.95 -20.71 -27.14
N SER A 53 -4.01 -21.51 -27.18
CA SER A 53 -4.89 -21.65 -28.36
C SER A 53 -5.37 -20.28 -28.86
N CYS A 54 -5.26 -19.99 -30.14
CA CYS A 54 -5.80 -18.75 -30.72
C CYS A 54 -6.11 -18.89 -32.21
N LEU A 55 -6.90 -17.95 -32.74
CA LEU A 55 -7.06 -17.79 -34.18
C LEU A 55 -5.76 -17.30 -34.83
N GLY A 56 -5.53 -17.73 -36.08
CA GLY A 56 -4.59 -17.04 -36.96
C GLY A 56 -5.10 -15.64 -37.32
N GLY A 57 -4.23 -14.80 -37.87
CA GLY A 57 -4.61 -13.45 -38.32
C GLY A 57 -4.94 -12.51 -37.14
N SER A 58 -6.23 -12.19 -36.96
CA SER A 58 -6.71 -11.20 -35.97
C SER A 58 -6.54 -11.62 -34.50
N GLY A 59 -6.17 -12.88 -34.26
CA GLY A 59 -5.92 -13.42 -32.93
C GLY A 59 -7.18 -13.64 -32.11
N THR A 60 -6.99 -13.98 -30.84
CA THR A 60 -8.08 -14.21 -29.88
C THR A 60 -7.91 -13.29 -28.68
N LEU A 61 -8.97 -12.60 -28.29
CA LEU A 61 -9.00 -11.79 -27.07
C LEU A 61 -9.23 -12.70 -25.85
N TYR A 62 -8.40 -12.54 -24.84
CA TYR A 62 -8.48 -13.23 -23.55
C TYR A 62 -8.67 -12.22 -22.43
N GLN A 63 -9.43 -12.59 -21.41
CA GLN A 63 -9.21 -12.09 -20.06
C GLN A 63 -8.14 -12.99 -19.43
N VAL A 64 -7.01 -12.40 -19.07
CA VAL A 64 -5.91 -13.07 -18.39
C VAL A 64 -5.98 -12.70 -16.92
N THR A 65 -5.96 -13.69 -16.04
CA THR A 65 -5.93 -13.50 -14.59
C THR A 65 -4.67 -14.13 -14.03
N ALA A 66 -3.81 -13.33 -13.41
CA ALA A 66 -2.63 -13.80 -12.69
C ALA A 66 -2.87 -13.72 -11.18
N GLY A 67 -2.34 -14.68 -10.43
CA GLY A 67 -2.43 -14.65 -8.97
C GLY A 67 -1.37 -15.51 -8.30
N ALA A 68 -1.33 -15.41 -6.98
CA ALA A 68 -0.43 -16.17 -6.12
C ALA A 68 -1.03 -16.29 -4.71
N PRO A 69 -0.55 -17.24 -3.88
CA PRO A 69 -0.88 -17.28 -2.47
C PRO A 69 -0.69 -15.91 -1.81
N HIS A 70 -1.63 -15.52 -0.96
CA HIS A 70 -1.62 -14.26 -0.20
C HIS A 70 -1.83 -12.96 -1.00
N PHE A 71 -1.90 -13.00 -2.32
CA PHE A 71 -2.18 -11.84 -3.16
C PHE A 71 -3.64 -11.82 -3.65
N ARG A 72 -4.11 -10.63 -4.04
CA ARG A 72 -5.35 -10.47 -4.81
C ARG A 72 -5.06 -10.84 -6.28
N PRO A 73 -5.94 -11.61 -6.95
CA PRO A 73 -5.80 -11.84 -8.37
C PRO A 73 -5.84 -10.53 -9.16
N TYR A 74 -5.00 -10.43 -10.19
CA TYR A 74 -4.91 -9.32 -11.12
C TYR A 74 -5.40 -9.76 -12.49
N SER A 75 -6.35 -9.03 -13.07
CA SER A 75 -6.93 -9.36 -14.38
C SER A 75 -6.76 -8.22 -15.38
N PHE A 76 -6.46 -8.58 -16.62
CA PHE A 76 -6.37 -7.65 -17.76
C PHE A 76 -6.82 -8.34 -19.04
N PHE A 77 -7.02 -7.57 -20.11
CA PHE A 77 -7.42 -8.11 -21.41
C PHE A 77 -6.24 -8.17 -22.37
N GLN A 78 -5.93 -9.36 -22.89
CA GLN A 78 -4.83 -9.56 -23.82
C GLN A 78 -5.32 -10.16 -25.13
N ARG A 79 -4.97 -9.52 -26.25
CA ARG A 79 -5.10 -10.12 -27.57
C ARG A 79 -3.90 -11.06 -27.81
N MET A 80 -4.18 -12.33 -28.05
CA MET A 80 -3.20 -13.34 -28.41
C MET A 80 -3.11 -13.48 -29.92
N ILE A 81 -1.94 -13.19 -30.48
CA ILE A 81 -1.64 -13.37 -31.90
C ILE A 81 -0.73 -14.59 -32.06
N ALA A 82 -1.12 -15.50 -32.97
CA ALA A 82 -0.37 -16.72 -33.25
C ALA A 82 1.04 -16.41 -33.74
N GLY A 83 2.05 -17.12 -33.23
CA GLY A 83 3.46 -16.92 -33.59
C GLY A 83 4.10 -15.60 -33.11
N ALA A 84 3.32 -14.67 -32.54
CA ALA A 84 3.83 -13.44 -31.97
C ALA A 84 4.38 -13.65 -30.55
N LYS A 85 5.36 -12.83 -30.17
CA LYS A 85 5.78 -12.66 -28.77
C LYS A 85 4.83 -11.67 -28.09
N ASN A 86 3.71 -12.16 -27.57
CA ASN A 86 2.74 -11.28 -26.92
C ASN A 86 3.30 -10.82 -25.57
N THR A 87 3.13 -9.53 -25.28
CA THR A 87 3.38 -8.90 -23.98
C THR A 87 2.06 -8.39 -23.41
N PRO A 88 1.90 -8.32 -22.09
CA PRO A 88 0.67 -7.87 -21.45
C PRO A 88 0.33 -6.42 -21.87
N SER A 89 -0.95 -6.16 -22.12
CA SER A 89 -1.50 -4.84 -22.46
C SER A 89 -1.22 -3.79 -21.39
N ASP A 90 -1.16 -4.23 -20.13
CA ASP A 90 -1.01 -3.38 -18.95
C ASP A 90 0.47 -3.23 -18.52
N GLY A 91 1.40 -3.70 -19.35
CA GLY A 91 2.84 -3.60 -19.14
C GLY A 91 3.38 -4.60 -18.10
N ARG A 92 3.13 -4.37 -16.82
CA ARG A 92 3.63 -5.23 -15.72
C ARG A 92 2.50 -5.64 -14.80
N VAL A 93 2.50 -6.91 -14.40
CA VAL A 93 1.54 -7.43 -13.41
C VAL A 93 2.09 -7.13 -12.01
N LEU A 94 1.45 -6.19 -11.32
CA LEU A 94 1.75 -5.84 -9.92
C LEU A 94 0.71 -6.47 -9.00
N LEU A 95 1.12 -7.49 -8.25
CA LEU A 95 0.25 -8.19 -7.32
C LEU A 95 0.18 -7.45 -5.99
N VAL A 96 -1.04 -7.09 -5.61
CA VAL A 96 -1.35 -6.44 -4.32
C VAL A 96 -1.65 -7.52 -3.29
N THR A 97 -1.09 -7.38 -2.09
CA THR A 97 -1.34 -8.27 -0.97
C THR A 97 -2.81 -8.28 -0.59
N ASP A 98 -3.37 -9.46 -0.35
CA ASP A 98 -4.65 -9.60 0.33
C ASP A 98 -4.45 -9.41 1.84
N VAL A 99 -4.61 -8.16 2.28
CA VAL A 99 -4.42 -7.74 3.69
C VAL A 99 -5.25 -8.53 4.71
N LYS A 100 -6.32 -9.21 4.29
CA LYS A 100 -7.10 -10.11 5.17
C LYS A 100 -6.33 -11.37 5.56
N LYS A 101 -5.34 -11.77 4.77
CA LYS A 101 -4.50 -12.96 4.99
C LYS A 101 -3.26 -12.64 5.83
N VAL A 102 -2.93 -11.36 6.02
CA VAL A 102 -1.80 -10.91 6.84
C VAL A 102 -2.06 -11.23 8.32
N LYS A 103 -1.06 -11.82 8.97
CA LYS A 103 -1.10 -12.17 10.41
C LYS A 103 -0.22 -11.27 11.27
N GLY A 104 0.76 -10.60 10.67
CA GLY A 104 1.63 -9.66 11.36
C GLY A 104 2.59 -8.99 10.39
N ILE A 105 3.63 -8.37 10.93
CA ILE A 105 4.68 -7.72 10.15
C ILE A 105 6.06 -8.08 10.68
N ALA A 106 7.02 -8.20 9.78
CA ALA A 106 8.44 -8.15 10.09
C ALA A 106 8.86 -6.66 10.06
N ALA A 107 8.66 -5.98 11.19
CA ALA A 107 9.06 -4.60 11.38
C ALA A 107 10.56 -4.50 11.74
N PRO A 108 11.24 -3.41 11.34
CA PRO A 108 12.62 -3.14 11.76
C PRO A 108 12.71 -3.02 13.29
N ALA A 109 13.82 -3.52 13.86
CA ALA A 109 14.12 -3.30 15.27
C ALA A 109 14.27 -1.80 15.57
N PHE A 110 14.01 -1.39 16.81
CA PHE A 110 14.06 0.03 17.21
C PHE A 110 15.36 0.73 16.81
N GLY A 111 16.51 0.07 17.01
CA GLY A 111 17.83 0.61 16.64
C GLY A 111 18.00 0.87 15.13
N SER A 112 17.26 0.16 14.28
CA SER A 112 17.29 0.30 12.83
C SER A 112 16.30 1.33 12.29
N LEU A 113 15.42 1.88 13.13
CA LEU A 113 14.51 2.96 12.72
C LEU A 113 15.30 4.23 12.40
N ALA A 114 14.79 5.05 11.48
CA ALA A 114 15.36 6.38 11.24
C ALA A 114 15.36 7.22 12.54
N ALA A 115 16.39 8.05 12.74
CA ALA A 115 16.57 8.81 13.99
C ALA A 115 15.33 9.65 14.37
N ALA A 116 14.71 10.31 13.40
CA ALA A 116 13.46 11.07 13.62
C ALA A 116 12.33 10.19 14.17
N VAL A 117 12.19 8.95 13.68
CA VAL A 117 11.16 8.01 14.16
C VAL A 117 11.49 7.52 15.57
N ARG A 118 12.77 7.27 15.87
CA ARG A 118 13.19 6.94 17.25
C ARG A 118 12.89 8.08 18.21
N ASN A 119 13.11 9.34 17.82
CA ASN A 119 12.79 10.51 18.65
C ASN A 119 11.29 10.62 18.91
N VAL A 120 10.44 10.35 17.91
CA VAL A 120 8.99 10.31 18.08
C VAL A 120 8.60 9.23 19.10
N VAL A 121 9.14 8.01 19.00
CA VAL A 121 8.76 6.91 19.90
C VAL A 121 9.35 7.08 21.31
N GLY A 122 10.60 7.51 21.41
CA GLY A 122 11.33 7.80 22.64
C GLY A 122 12.19 6.65 23.18
N SER A 123 11.74 5.39 23.10
CA SER A 123 12.53 4.24 23.61
C SER A 123 12.20 2.91 22.90
N SER A 124 13.15 1.97 22.98
CA SER A 124 12.96 0.60 22.49
C SER A 124 11.85 -0.12 23.26
N THR A 125 11.84 -0.05 24.59
CA THR A 125 10.81 -0.70 25.42
C THR A 125 9.39 -0.29 25.01
N ARG A 126 9.18 1.00 24.72
CA ARG A 126 7.88 1.48 24.25
C ARG A 126 7.57 0.96 22.84
N TYR A 127 8.53 1.01 21.93
CA TYR A 127 8.36 0.46 20.58
C TYR A 127 8.01 -1.03 20.61
N ASP A 128 8.69 -1.80 21.46
CA ASP A 128 8.52 -3.25 21.57
C ASP A 128 7.16 -3.64 22.17
N SER A 129 6.56 -2.77 22.99
CA SER A 129 5.20 -2.96 23.51
C SER A 129 4.09 -2.76 22.46
N PHE A 130 4.39 -2.19 21.29
CA PHE A 130 3.38 -1.97 20.26
C PHE A 130 2.98 -3.27 19.58
N SER A 131 1.67 -3.41 19.34
CA SER A 131 1.15 -4.49 18.49
C SER A 131 1.67 -4.35 17.04
N PRO A 132 1.62 -5.42 16.23
CA PRO A 132 1.98 -5.34 14.82
C PRO A 132 1.25 -4.24 14.04
N MET A 133 -0.04 -4.02 14.32
CA MET A 133 -0.82 -2.97 13.67
C MET A 133 -0.40 -1.57 14.11
N GLN A 134 -0.08 -1.37 15.39
CA GLN A 134 0.46 -0.08 15.87
C GLN A 134 1.84 0.21 15.26
N LYS A 135 2.71 -0.80 15.13
CA LYS A 135 4.00 -0.64 14.43
C LYS A 135 3.79 -0.29 12.96
N ALA A 136 2.86 -0.95 12.27
CA ALA A 136 2.51 -0.62 10.89
C ALA A 136 1.99 0.81 10.75
N CYS A 137 1.06 1.23 11.61
CA CYS A 137 0.54 2.59 11.67
C CYS A 137 1.67 3.64 11.78
N LEU A 138 2.53 3.47 12.78
CA LEU A 138 3.66 4.37 13.01
C LEU A 138 4.58 4.44 11.79
N LEU A 139 4.95 3.29 11.22
CA LEU A 139 5.89 3.22 10.09
C LEU A 139 5.28 3.84 8.82
N ASN A 140 4.00 3.61 8.56
CA ASN A 140 3.28 4.21 7.43
C ASN A 140 3.20 5.74 7.57
N VAL A 141 2.76 6.23 8.74
CA VAL A 141 2.68 7.67 9.03
C VAL A 141 4.07 8.31 8.92
N ALA A 142 5.10 7.67 9.49
CA ALA A 142 6.47 8.17 9.40
C ALA A 142 7.01 8.21 7.97
N ALA A 143 6.79 7.16 7.17
CA ALA A 143 7.20 7.12 5.78
C ALA A 143 6.52 8.25 4.98
N LYS A 144 5.20 8.35 5.10
CA LYS A 144 4.43 9.39 4.42
C LYS A 144 4.83 10.80 4.86
N ALA A 145 4.90 11.07 6.17
CA ALA A 145 5.25 12.38 6.71
C ALA A 145 6.71 12.79 6.43
N ARG A 146 7.61 11.86 6.09
CA ARG A 146 8.98 12.16 5.63
C ARG A 146 9.07 12.41 4.14
N HIS A 147 8.06 12.02 3.38
CA HIS A 147 8.06 12.10 1.94
C HIS A 147 7.82 13.53 1.43
N GLY A 148 8.31 13.82 0.23
CA GLY A 148 8.16 15.14 -0.40
C GLY A 148 6.70 15.53 -0.65
N THR A 149 5.80 14.56 -0.85
CA THR A 149 4.37 14.86 -1.09
C THR A 149 3.61 15.28 0.15
N ALA A 150 4.12 14.97 1.35
CA ALA A 150 3.64 15.52 2.62
C ALA A 150 4.52 16.68 3.11
N ASP A 151 5.28 17.31 2.20
CA ASP A 151 6.20 18.42 2.47
C ASP A 151 7.17 18.13 3.64
N ARG A 152 7.52 16.85 3.81
CA ARG A 152 8.41 16.35 4.86
C ARG A 152 8.02 16.86 6.26
N CYS A 153 6.72 16.90 6.56
CA CYS A 153 6.18 17.46 7.79
C CYS A 153 6.59 16.72 9.08
N LEU A 154 7.17 15.51 8.99
CA LEU A 154 7.66 14.77 10.17
C LEU A 154 8.65 15.60 11.01
N ARG A 155 9.39 16.54 10.40
CA ARG A 155 10.31 17.43 11.14
C ARG A 155 9.65 18.29 12.23
N HIS A 156 8.33 18.45 12.17
CA HIS A 156 7.56 19.18 13.18
C HIS A 156 6.88 18.25 14.21
N VAL A 157 7.00 16.93 14.03
CA VAL A 157 6.39 15.93 14.90
C VAL A 157 7.38 15.57 16.01
N GLY A 158 6.95 15.78 17.25
CA GLY A 158 7.68 15.45 18.46
C GLY A 158 7.27 14.10 19.02
N ARG A 159 7.24 14.02 20.35
CA ARG A 159 7.00 12.77 21.08
C ARG A 159 5.60 12.21 20.80
N LEU A 160 5.52 10.91 20.57
CA LEU A 160 4.28 10.15 20.51
C LEU A 160 3.60 10.20 21.88
N LEU A 161 2.34 10.59 21.94
CA LEU A 161 1.51 10.64 23.14
C LEU A 161 0.63 9.40 23.26
N LYS A 162 0.00 9.01 22.15
CA LYS A 162 -0.89 7.85 22.05
C LYS A 162 -0.78 7.26 20.64
N ILE A 163 -0.94 5.94 20.52
CA ILE A 163 -1.04 5.28 19.23
C ILE A 163 -2.21 4.31 19.20
N GLU A 164 -3.01 4.41 18.16
CA GLU A 164 -4.04 3.45 17.81
C GLU A 164 -3.61 2.68 16.55
N GLN A 165 -4.47 1.77 16.07
CA GLN A 165 -4.13 0.95 14.91
C GLN A 165 -4.03 1.73 13.59
N ASP A 166 -4.61 2.93 13.51
CA ASP A 166 -4.73 3.73 12.29
C ASP A 166 -4.32 5.19 12.46
N ARG A 167 -3.98 5.61 13.69
CA ARG A 167 -3.61 7.00 13.99
C ARG A 167 -2.55 7.13 15.07
N CYS A 168 -1.71 8.16 14.91
CA CYS A 168 -0.67 8.57 15.84
C CYS A 168 -1.03 9.92 16.44
N PHE A 169 -1.10 9.99 17.77
CA PHE A 169 -1.22 11.26 18.47
C PHE A 169 0.15 11.69 18.95
N CYS A 170 0.65 12.83 18.49
CA CYS A 170 1.99 13.30 18.79
C CYS A 170 1.97 14.73 19.30
N GLU A 171 2.93 15.09 20.16
CA GLU A 171 3.33 16.49 20.32
C GLU A 171 3.78 17.03 18.96
N VAL A 172 3.50 18.29 18.68
CA VAL A 172 4.00 18.97 17.48
C VAL A 172 4.57 20.33 17.84
N ALA A 173 5.51 20.81 17.03
CA ALA A 173 6.06 22.14 17.19
C ALA A 173 4.96 23.21 17.04
N ALA A 174 5.05 24.30 17.81
CA ALA A 174 4.15 25.46 17.68
C ALA A 174 4.18 26.11 16.28
N SER A 175 5.20 25.83 15.46
CA SER A 175 5.29 26.27 14.07
C SER A 175 4.47 25.42 13.09
N MET A 176 4.00 24.23 13.48
CA MET A 176 3.27 23.30 12.62
C MET A 176 2.01 23.90 11.97
N PRO A 177 1.15 24.68 12.68
CA PRO A 177 -0.03 25.28 12.08
C PRO A 177 0.31 26.21 10.91
N ALA A 178 1.21 27.17 11.13
CA ALA A 178 1.63 28.11 10.11
C ALA A 178 2.36 27.42 8.94
N PHE A 179 3.09 26.32 9.22
CA PHE A 179 3.71 25.51 8.19
C PHE A 179 2.67 24.82 7.29
N LEU A 180 1.69 24.12 7.87
CA LEU A 180 0.65 23.43 7.10
C LEU A 180 -0.23 24.40 6.30
N GLN A 181 -0.56 25.55 6.89
CA GLN A 181 -1.34 26.59 6.23
C GLN A 181 -0.68 27.15 4.97
N ARG A 182 0.65 27.28 4.98
CA ARG A 182 1.44 27.84 3.86
C ARG A 182 1.87 26.79 2.83
N SER A 183 1.70 25.51 3.12
CA SER A 183 2.17 24.45 2.23
C SER A 183 1.16 24.21 1.11
N ASP A 184 1.58 24.41 -0.14
CA ASP A 184 0.79 24.08 -1.33
C ASP A 184 0.49 22.57 -1.45
N ARG A 185 1.14 21.73 -0.62
CA ARG A 185 0.90 20.28 -0.56
C ARG A 185 -0.26 19.90 0.33
N PHE A 186 -0.78 20.82 1.14
CA PHE A 186 -1.92 20.59 2.03
C PHE A 186 -3.13 21.41 1.63
N LYS A 187 -4.30 20.97 2.09
CA LYS A 187 -5.56 21.71 2.05
C LYS A 187 -6.26 21.58 3.41
N THR A 188 -6.96 22.62 3.82
CA THR A 188 -7.82 22.55 5.01
C THR A 188 -9.00 21.61 4.76
N VAL A 189 -9.34 20.80 5.76
CA VAL A 189 -10.45 19.84 5.72
C VAL A 189 -11.22 19.84 7.05
N ASN A 190 -12.41 19.23 7.05
CA ASN A 190 -13.17 19.05 8.27
C ASN A 190 -12.56 17.94 9.14
N GLY A 191 -12.08 18.29 10.33
CA GLY A 191 -11.53 17.36 11.32
C GLY A 191 -12.56 16.82 12.33
N SER A 192 -13.86 16.93 12.08
CA SER A 192 -14.93 16.62 13.05
C SER A 192 -14.86 15.19 13.59
N LEU A 193 -14.37 14.24 12.78
CA LEU A 193 -14.19 12.83 13.13
C LEU A 193 -12.96 12.54 14.02
N HIS A 194 -12.15 13.56 14.33
CA HIS A 194 -10.99 13.44 15.20
C HIS A 194 -11.32 13.98 16.59
N THR A 195 -11.28 13.10 17.58
CA THR A 195 -11.50 13.44 18.98
C THR A 195 -10.19 13.90 19.61
N PRO A 196 -10.13 15.11 20.19
CA PRO A 196 -8.94 15.58 20.91
C PRO A 196 -8.52 14.65 22.05
N LEU A 197 -7.23 14.68 22.37
CA LEU A 197 -6.73 14.10 23.62
C LEU A 197 -7.40 14.76 24.84
N PRO A 198 -7.51 14.07 25.99
CA PRO A 198 -8.01 14.68 27.23
C PRO A 198 -7.25 15.98 27.56
N GLY A 199 -7.99 17.05 27.83
CA GLY A 199 -7.42 18.37 28.12
C GLY A 199 -7.03 19.22 26.90
N TYR A 200 -7.18 18.67 25.69
CA TYR A 200 -6.96 19.40 24.43
C TYR A 200 -8.29 19.85 23.79
N VAL A 201 -8.21 20.90 22.98
CA VAL A 201 -9.25 21.33 22.05
C VAL A 201 -8.78 21.14 20.62
N ARG A 202 -9.68 20.72 19.74
CA ARG A 202 -9.39 20.61 18.31
C ARG A 202 -9.26 22.00 17.71
N GLU A 203 -8.26 22.16 16.87
CA GLU A 203 -8.03 23.35 16.05
C GLU A 203 -8.36 23.00 14.59
N GLU A 204 -7.52 23.45 13.64
CA GLU A 204 -7.67 23.16 12.22
C GLU A 204 -7.17 21.76 11.85
N SER A 205 -7.70 21.23 10.74
CA SER A 205 -7.25 19.97 10.15
C SER A 205 -6.80 20.19 8.71
N TYR A 206 -5.70 19.52 8.36
CA TYR A 206 -5.03 19.64 7.08
C TYR A 206 -4.84 18.26 6.45
N LYS A 207 -5.13 18.12 5.17
CA LYS A 207 -4.94 16.88 4.41
C LYS A 207 -4.00 17.11 3.24
N SER A 208 -3.04 16.22 3.03
CA SER A 208 -2.15 16.29 1.89
C SER A 208 -2.93 16.13 0.58
N ARG A 209 -2.46 16.72 -0.51
CA ARG A 209 -3.15 16.77 -1.82
C ARG A 209 -2.87 15.58 -2.73
N ASP A 210 -2.34 14.48 -2.20
CA ASP A 210 -2.13 13.26 -2.96
C ASP A 210 -3.45 12.71 -3.55
N ALA A 211 -3.35 11.90 -4.60
CA ALA A 211 -4.50 11.17 -5.12
C ALA A 211 -5.04 10.11 -4.12
N HIS A 212 -4.13 9.49 -3.39
CA HIS A 212 -4.39 8.41 -2.44
C HIS A 212 -3.33 8.39 -1.34
N ALA A 213 -3.60 7.63 -0.27
CA ALA A 213 -2.78 7.61 0.94
C ALA A 213 -2.49 9.05 1.43
N ASN A 214 -3.56 9.82 1.61
CA ASN A 214 -3.47 11.22 2.04
C ASN A 214 -3.10 11.27 3.53
N LEU A 215 -2.04 11.99 3.88
CA LEU A 215 -1.73 12.27 5.26
C LEU A 215 -2.70 13.34 5.76
N GLN A 216 -3.43 13.06 6.83
CA GLN A 216 -4.25 14.06 7.52
C GLN A 216 -3.62 14.37 8.89
N VAL A 217 -3.53 15.67 9.17
CA VAL A 217 -2.99 16.21 10.43
C VAL A 217 -4.08 17.09 11.03
N THR A 218 -4.70 16.61 12.11
CA THR A 218 -5.67 17.39 12.88
C THR A 218 -4.99 17.96 14.11
N LEU A 219 -4.82 19.27 14.13
CA LEU A 219 -4.15 19.98 15.20
C LEU A 219 -5.05 20.09 16.42
N MET A 220 -4.43 20.12 17.59
CA MET A 220 -5.10 20.35 18.86
C MET A 220 -4.19 21.11 19.81
N ARG A 221 -4.79 21.96 20.64
CA ARG A 221 -4.08 22.79 21.62
C ARG A 221 -4.55 22.46 23.02
N LYS A 222 -3.62 22.37 23.96
CA LYS A 222 -3.95 22.11 25.37
C LYS A 222 -4.66 23.34 25.96
N LYS A 223 -5.76 23.15 26.69
CA LYS A 223 -6.54 24.28 27.25
C LYS A 223 -5.74 25.11 28.28
N SER A 224 -4.82 24.47 28.99
CA SER A 224 -4.12 25.03 30.14
C SER A 224 -2.69 25.50 29.85
N ALA A 225 -2.17 25.28 28.65
CA ALA A 225 -0.78 25.59 28.29
C ALA A 225 -0.64 25.84 26.80
N ASP A 226 0.45 26.49 26.38
CA ASP A 226 0.78 26.67 24.97
C ASP A 226 1.45 25.41 24.37
N GLU A 227 0.87 24.25 24.65
CA GLU A 227 1.31 22.95 24.14
C GLU A 227 0.45 22.54 22.94
N TRP A 228 1.13 22.15 21.85
CA TRP A 228 0.50 21.68 20.63
C TRP A 228 0.65 20.16 20.49
N ALA A 229 -0.43 19.53 20.04
CA ALA A 229 -0.43 18.13 19.62
C ALA A 229 -1.18 17.99 18.29
N ALA A 230 -1.06 16.83 17.67
CA ALA A 230 -1.80 16.48 16.47
C ALA A 230 -2.25 15.02 16.52
N ASP A 231 -3.44 14.77 15.97
CA ASP A 231 -3.89 13.45 15.53
C ASP A 231 -3.48 13.30 14.06
N ILE A 232 -2.62 12.33 13.77
CA ILE A 232 -2.00 12.10 12.47
C ILE A 232 -2.39 10.71 11.97
N ASP A 233 -3.09 10.66 10.84
CA ASP A 233 -3.50 9.43 10.17
C ASP A 233 -3.33 9.52 8.66
N ILE A 234 -3.56 8.38 8.00
CA ILE A 234 -3.55 8.29 6.54
C ILE A 234 -4.91 7.78 6.10
N ASP A 235 -5.56 8.56 5.25
CA ASP A 235 -6.83 8.21 4.64
C ASP A 235 -6.62 7.46 3.32
N GLU A 236 -7.54 6.54 3.06
CA GLU A 236 -7.46 5.64 1.90
C GLU A 236 -7.73 6.34 0.55
N ALA A 237 -8.48 7.46 0.50
CA ALA A 237 -8.85 8.08 -0.79
C ALA A 237 -9.08 9.60 -0.79
N SER A 238 -8.60 10.22 -1.87
CA SER A 238 -9.21 11.38 -2.53
C SER A 238 -9.45 11.03 -4.00
N GLY A 239 -10.46 10.20 -4.28
CA GLY A 239 -11.03 9.85 -5.60
C GLY A 239 -10.10 9.84 -6.83
N ILE A 240 -9.81 8.66 -7.41
CA ILE A 240 -9.33 8.53 -8.80
C ILE A 240 -10.00 7.36 -9.55
N GLU A 241 -10.28 7.68 -10.81
CA GLU A 241 -10.76 6.91 -11.95
C GLU A 241 -9.57 6.26 -12.70
N HIS A 242 -9.74 4.98 -13.09
CA HIS A 242 -8.92 4.16 -14.01
C HIS A 242 -7.72 3.37 -13.44
N GLY A 243 -7.74 2.05 -13.66
CA GLY A 243 -6.60 1.12 -13.53
C GLY A 243 -6.53 0.26 -12.25
N PHE A 244 -7.08 0.74 -11.12
CA PHE A 244 -6.86 0.11 -9.80
C PHE A 244 -8.16 -0.30 -9.07
N GLU A 245 -9.19 -0.69 -9.84
CA GLU A 245 -10.50 -1.14 -9.33
C GLU A 245 -10.42 -2.25 -8.26
N VAL A 246 -9.31 -3.00 -8.17
CA VAL A 246 -9.10 -4.10 -7.23
C VAL A 246 -8.96 -3.64 -5.76
N ILE A 247 -8.54 -2.40 -5.49
CA ILE A 247 -8.54 -1.84 -4.12
C ILE A 247 -9.84 -1.10 -3.80
N ARG A 248 -10.60 -0.71 -4.83
CA ARG A 248 -11.83 0.12 -4.74
C ARG A 248 -12.96 -0.52 -3.92
N ASN A 249 -13.08 -1.85 -3.91
CA ASN A 249 -14.31 -2.52 -3.45
C ASN A 249 -14.40 -2.80 -1.95
N LYS A 250 -13.59 -2.17 -1.09
CA LYS A 250 -13.64 -2.50 0.34
C LYS A 250 -13.32 -1.36 1.30
N VAL A 251 -14.03 -0.24 1.14
CA VAL A 251 -14.09 0.80 2.17
C VAL A 251 -15.54 0.94 2.63
N THR A 252 -15.94 0.09 3.58
CA THR A 252 -17.20 0.19 4.30
C THR A 252 -16.92 0.30 5.80
N GLY A 253 -17.02 1.52 6.33
CA GLY A 253 -17.36 1.85 7.73
C GLY A 253 -16.51 1.33 8.90
N GLY A 254 -15.40 0.63 8.66
CA GLY A 254 -14.48 0.16 9.70
C GLY A 254 -13.31 1.12 9.95
N LYS A 255 -12.62 0.98 11.08
CA LYS A 255 -11.31 1.61 11.29
C LYS A 255 -10.34 1.16 10.17
N THR A 256 -9.57 2.11 9.65
CA THR A 256 -8.61 1.90 8.55
C THR A 256 -7.62 0.79 8.91
N ASN A 257 -7.38 -0.15 7.99
CA ASN A 257 -6.41 -1.22 8.21
C ASN A 257 -5.00 -0.71 7.81
N PRO A 258 -4.02 -0.63 8.73
CA PRO A 258 -2.69 -0.10 8.39
C PRO A 258 -1.97 -0.93 7.33
N TYR A 259 -2.31 -2.22 7.17
CA TYR A 259 -1.76 -3.02 6.08
C TYR A 259 -2.29 -2.60 4.71
N GLN A 260 -3.52 -2.10 4.63
CA GLN A 260 -4.07 -1.53 3.40
C GLN A 260 -3.38 -0.20 3.06
N ILE A 261 -3.09 0.62 4.07
CA ILE A 261 -2.31 1.85 3.88
C ILE A 261 -0.91 1.56 3.32
N HIS A 262 -0.22 0.52 3.79
CA HIS A 262 1.07 0.13 3.23
C HIS A 262 0.99 -0.16 1.73
N GLU A 263 0.02 -0.95 1.29
CA GLU A 263 -0.17 -1.22 -0.14
C GLU A 263 -0.49 0.05 -0.93
N LEU A 264 -1.29 0.96 -0.36
CA LEU A 264 -1.57 2.25 -1.00
C LEU A 264 -0.33 3.15 -1.11
N LEU A 265 0.55 3.15 -0.10
CA LEU A 265 1.81 3.90 -0.12
C LEU A 265 2.75 3.35 -1.19
N LEU A 266 2.92 2.04 -1.27
CA LEU A 266 3.73 1.41 -2.31
C LEU A 266 3.15 1.64 -3.71
N LEU A 267 1.82 1.63 -3.86
CA LEU A 267 1.17 1.96 -5.14
C LEU A 267 1.32 3.42 -5.54
N ALA A 268 1.30 4.34 -4.58
CA ALA A 268 1.50 5.78 -4.83
C ALA A 268 2.84 6.11 -5.46
N ASP A 269 3.83 5.25 -5.24
CA ASP A 269 5.17 5.43 -5.74
C ASP A 269 5.78 4.07 -6.11
N TRP A 270 5.08 3.29 -6.94
CA TRP A 270 5.53 1.93 -7.30
C TRP A 270 6.79 1.93 -8.18
N GLN A 271 7.06 3.07 -8.83
CA GLN A 271 8.22 3.27 -9.70
C GLN A 271 9.48 3.57 -8.90
N GLU A 272 9.45 4.60 -8.04
CA GLU A 272 10.65 5.01 -7.28
C GLU A 272 10.75 4.32 -5.92
N ARG A 273 9.62 3.84 -5.37
CA ARG A 273 9.50 3.12 -4.09
C ARG A 273 10.08 3.89 -2.90
N THR A 274 10.04 5.21 -2.95
CA THR A 274 10.49 6.10 -1.88
C THR A 274 9.48 6.20 -0.72
N LEU A 275 8.23 5.78 -0.97
CA LEU A 275 7.17 5.65 0.05
C LEU A 275 7.11 4.28 0.75
N ASP A 276 8.17 3.48 0.69
CA ASP A 276 8.26 2.19 1.40
C ASP A 276 8.32 2.39 2.94
N PRO A 277 7.34 1.87 3.71
CA PRO A 277 7.35 1.92 5.17
C PRO A 277 8.46 1.08 5.83
N GLY A 278 9.14 0.22 5.07
CA GLY A 278 10.32 -0.54 5.51
C GLY A 278 10.01 -1.78 6.33
N TYR A 279 8.79 -2.32 6.24
CA TYR A 279 8.41 -3.59 6.86
C TYR A 279 7.81 -4.55 5.84
N ARG A 280 7.77 -5.85 6.17
CA ARG A 280 7.15 -6.87 5.32
C ARG A 280 5.97 -7.54 6.00
N PHE A 281 5.00 -8.01 5.23
CA PHE A 281 3.92 -8.81 5.78
C PHE A 281 4.37 -10.21 6.15
N LEU A 282 3.83 -10.69 7.28
CA LEU A 282 3.93 -12.08 7.69
C LEU A 282 2.58 -12.74 7.45
N PHE A 283 2.60 -13.87 6.76
CA PHE A 283 1.44 -14.72 6.53
C PHE A 283 1.55 -15.95 7.45
N GLY A 284 0.40 -16.47 7.90
CA GLY A 284 0.40 -17.74 8.64
C GLY A 284 0.93 -18.86 7.74
N HIS A 285 1.70 -19.80 8.28
CA HIS A 285 2.25 -20.93 7.52
C HIS A 285 1.12 -21.67 6.78
N ALA A 286 1.16 -21.67 5.45
CA ALA A 286 0.82 -22.88 4.73
C ALA A 286 2.05 -23.79 4.90
N SER A 287 1.84 -24.96 5.50
CA SER A 287 2.82 -26.04 5.66
C SER A 287 4.00 -25.96 4.69
N GLU A 288 5.21 -25.73 5.23
CA GLU A 288 6.47 -25.92 4.52
C GLU A 288 6.51 -27.33 3.91
N PRO A 289 6.90 -27.52 2.63
CA PRO A 289 7.74 -28.65 2.33
C PRO A 289 9.15 -28.27 2.81
N ARG A 290 9.64 -29.02 3.80
CA ARG A 290 11.05 -29.01 4.18
C ARG A 290 11.90 -29.27 2.93
N LEU A 291 13.04 -28.58 2.87
CA LEU A 291 14.16 -28.85 1.99
C LEU A 291 14.49 -30.35 1.93
#